data_AF-A0AAW0EZX9-F1
#
_entry.id   AF-A0AAW0EZX9-F1
#
_cell.length_a   1.000
_cell.length_b   1.000
_cell.length_c   1.000
_cell.angle_alpha   90.00
_cell.angle_beta   90.00
_cell.angle_gamma   90.00
#
_symmetry.space_group_name_H-M   'P 1'
#
loop_
_entity.id
_entity.type
_entity.pdbx_description
1 polymer ?
#
loop_
_entity_poly.entity_id
_entity_poly.type
_entity_poly.pdbx_seq_one_letter_code
_entity_poly.pdbx_strand_id
1 'polypeptide(L)'
;MSSVATLSIDARKWAETIEAAGVDCLCSAVSAKNVTHVLSTATVRAPQKQLGAAVSNFVPTLLENTHGVSILTALVRYGTTTTVELVASKVAAADEPVWTFAAPPRKELVRQLSRLLERLVYREDCSGESVKALLARLKALKKTALLTSSFTLPATARLARVDGEFAASLFASSEAQKALAESCQDAATVAAAEEFLRVLFEKSTGDAAAGDFVWKALAPSMKASATVHPREAVLALLAAHAPAQLVNKMADALAQWPTAHDMCARDACMHIVAHLLERCDADQIGNKLVAAVVTAEADMAAWMAARSAAPQHLLAALASRPSYAQTLEKRLGSPQTQRLTAAKVRFTNSTQPKATATQQAIQEKLKKLQGSAGAGSKRARDEAA
;
A
#
# COMPACT_ATOMS: atom_id res chain seq x y z
N MET A 1 -29.98 -18.38 -21.29
CA MET A 1 -28.69 -17.75 -20.92
C MET A 1 -27.70 -18.87 -20.65
N SER A 2 -26.74 -19.09 -21.55
CA SER A 2 -25.68 -20.11 -21.37
C SER A 2 -24.82 -19.70 -20.18
N SER A 3 -24.58 -20.61 -19.22
CA SER A 3 -23.65 -20.30 -18.14
C SER A 3 -22.24 -20.22 -18.74
N VAL A 4 -21.57 -19.08 -18.55
CA VAL A 4 -20.16 -18.94 -18.97
C VAL A 4 -19.38 -19.96 -18.15
N ALA A 5 -18.75 -20.94 -18.79
CA ALA A 5 -17.95 -21.94 -18.11
C ALA A 5 -16.86 -21.26 -17.28
N THR A 6 -16.58 -21.75 -16.07
CA THR A 6 -15.60 -21.14 -15.17
C THR A 6 -14.70 -22.19 -14.55
N LEU A 7 -13.41 -21.86 -14.41
CA LEU A 7 -12.48 -22.63 -13.58
C LEU A 7 -12.98 -22.69 -12.13
N SER A 8 -13.28 -23.90 -11.65
CA SER A 8 -13.75 -24.15 -10.29
C SER A 8 -12.61 -24.08 -9.25
N ILE A 9 -12.91 -24.29 -7.97
CA ILE A 9 -11.88 -24.41 -6.92
C ILE A 9 -11.15 -25.77 -7.01
N ASP A 10 -11.74 -26.78 -7.66
CA ASP A 10 -11.08 -28.07 -7.88
C ASP A 10 -10.11 -27.98 -9.08
N ALA A 11 -8.82 -27.79 -8.78
CA ALA A 11 -7.76 -27.63 -9.76
C ALA A 11 -7.61 -28.82 -10.73
N ARG A 12 -8.01 -30.02 -10.29
CA ARG A 12 -7.87 -31.25 -11.10
C ARG A 12 -8.72 -31.20 -12.38
N LYS A 13 -9.78 -30.39 -12.38
CA LYS A 13 -10.71 -30.25 -13.51
C LYS A 13 -10.35 -29.11 -14.45
N TRP A 14 -9.32 -28.33 -14.14
CA TRP A 14 -9.01 -27.13 -14.93
C TRP A 14 -8.61 -27.46 -16.36
N ALA A 15 -7.77 -28.46 -16.58
CA ALA A 15 -7.35 -28.85 -17.93
C ALA A 15 -8.55 -29.23 -18.80
N GLU A 16 -9.41 -30.13 -18.31
CA GLU A 16 -10.65 -30.55 -19.00
C GLU A 16 -11.60 -29.37 -19.24
N THR A 17 -11.73 -28.46 -18.27
CA THR A 17 -12.59 -27.26 -18.42
C THR A 17 -12.04 -26.31 -19.48
N ILE A 18 -10.72 -26.11 -19.53
CA ILE A 18 -10.07 -25.24 -20.52
C ILE A 18 -10.16 -25.87 -21.91
N GLU A 19 -10.01 -27.18 -22.02
CA GLU A 19 -10.14 -27.91 -23.27
C GLU A 19 -11.58 -27.82 -23.82
N ALA A 20 -12.58 -27.99 -22.96
CA ALA A 20 -13.99 -27.96 -23.35
C ALA A 20 -14.53 -26.55 -23.62
N ALA A 21 -14.17 -25.57 -22.78
CA ALA A 21 -14.72 -24.22 -22.84
C ALA A 21 -13.80 -23.19 -23.51
N GLY A 22 -12.56 -23.57 -23.82
CA GLY A 22 -11.58 -22.68 -24.42
C GLY A 22 -11.32 -21.43 -23.57
N VAL A 23 -11.18 -20.30 -24.27
CA VAL A 23 -10.75 -19.03 -23.68
C VAL A 23 -11.82 -18.35 -22.81
N ASP A 24 -13.10 -18.68 -22.99
CA ASP A 24 -14.21 -18.04 -22.27
C ASP A 24 -14.07 -18.26 -20.76
N CYS A 25 -13.64 -19.45 -20.35
CA CYS A 25 -13.41 -19.75 -18.94
C CYS A 25 -12.19 -19.04 -18.36
N LEU A 26 -11.24 -18.63 -19.19
CA LEU A 26 -10.03 -17.93 -18.77
C LEU A 26 -10.20 -16.40 -18.74
N CYS A 27 -11.28 -15.88 -19.34
CA CYS A 27 -11.63 -14.45 -19.33
C CYS A 27 -12.70 -14.10 -18.28
N SER A 28 -13.04 -15.04 -17.38
CA SER A 28 -14.05 -14.85 -16.33
C SER A 28 -13.46 -14.32 -15.02
N ALA A 29 -14.14 -13.36 -14.39
CA ALA A 29 -13.81 -12.86 -13.06
C ALA A 29 -13.81 -13.95 -11.98
N VAL A 30 -14.75 -14.91 -12.09
CA VAL A 30 -14.86 -16.05 -11.16
C VAL A 30 -13.63 -16.93 -11.27
N SER A 31 -13.17 -17.19 -12.48
CA SER A 31 -11.99 -18.01 -12.74
C SER A 31 -10.71 -17.35 -12.26
N ALA A 32 -10.52 -16.05 -12.50
CA ALA A 32 -9.39 -15.30 -11.95
C ALA A 32 -9.34 -15.35 -10.42
N LYS A 33 -10.50 -15.21 -9.76
CA LYS A 33 -10.63 -15.33 -8.30
C LYS A 33 -10.28 -16.74 -7.81
N ASN A 34 -10.85 -17.77 -8.42
CA ASN A 34 -10.64 -19.16 -8.02
C ASN A 34 -9.19 -19.60 -8.23
N VAL A 35 -8.59 -19.26 -9.37
CA VAL A 35 -7.17 -19.52 -9.65
C VAL A 35 -6.30 -18.83 -8.60
N THR A 36 -6.53 -17.55 -8.32
CA THR A 36 -5.75 -16.82 -7.30
C THR A 36 -5.85 -17.50 -5.94
N HIS A 37 -7.07 -17.86 -5.52
CA HIS A 37 -7.30 -18.53 -4.25
C HIS A 37 -6.56 -19.87 -4.17
N VAL A 38 -6.80 -20.76 -5.13
CA VAL A 38 -6.21 -22.11 -5.17
C VAL A 38 -4.69 -22.04 -5.23
N LEU A 39 -4.11 -21.21 -6.09
CA LEU A 39 -2.65 -21.10 -6.20
C LEU A 39 -2.01 -20.48 -4.94
N SER A 40 -2.71 -19.59 -4.23
CA SER A 40 -2.23 -18.99 -2.99
C SER A 40 -2.24 -19.93 -1.79
N THR A 41 -3.10 -20.96 -1.81
CA THR A 41 -3.27 -21.93 -0.71
C THR A 41 -2.72 -23.31 -1.05
N ALA A 42 -2.29 -23.54 -2.29
CA ALA A 42 -1.76 -24.82 -2.74
C ALA A 42 -0.49 -25.19 -1.96
N THR A 43 -0.54 -26.34 -1.28
CA THR A 43 0.61 -26.94 -0.59
C THR A 43 1.48 -27.79 -1.53
N VAL A 44 0.98 -28.08 -2.75
CA VAL A 44 1.66 -28.85 -3.79
C VAL A 44 1.74 -28.06 -5.09
N ARG A 45 2.76 -28.34 -5.91
CA ARG A 45 3.02 -27.61 -7.17
C ARG A 45 2.19 -28.07 -8.36
N ALA A 46 1.41 -29.15 -8.23
CA ALA A 46 0.66 -29.74 -9.35
C ALA A 46 -0.35 -28.77 -10.01
N PRO A 47 -1.18 -28.01 -9.27
CA PRO A 47 -2.11 -27.05 -9.87
C PRO A 47 -1.43 -25.98 -10.72
N GLN A 48 -0.25 -25.51 -10.29
CA GLN A 48 0.53 -24.49 -11.01
C GLN A 48 1.04 -25.03 -12.34
N LYS A 49 1.58 -26.25 -12.35
CA LYS A 49 2.10 -26.90 -13.57
C LYS A 49 0.98 -27.21 -14.56
N GLN A 50 -0.12 -27.78 -14.07
CA GLN A 50 -1.28 -28.12 -14.89
C GLN A 50 -1.88 -26.88 -15.55
N LEU A 51 -2.14 -25.82 -14.77
CA LEU A 51 -2.67 -24.58 -15.31
C LEU A 51 -1.71 -23.93 -16.28
N GLY A 52 -0.42 -23.84 -15.93
CA GLY A 52 0.60 -23.24 -16.81
C GLY A 52 0.69 -23.92 -18.18
N ALA A 53 0.62 -25.25 -18.23
CA ALA A 53 0.57 -25.99 -19.49
C ALA A 53 -0.72 -25.71 -20.26
N ALA A 54 -1.88 -25.75 -19.59
CA ALA A 54 -3.19 -25.60 -20.22
C ALA A 54 -3.43 -24.19 -20.80
N VAL A 55 -2.89 -23.14 -20.17
CA VAL A 55 -3.10 -21.76 -20.64
C VAL A 55 -2.09 -21.29 -21.70
N SER A 56 -1.03 -22.07 -21.95
CA SER A 56 0.12 -21.67 -22.79
C SER A 56 -0.28 -21.16 -24.18
N ASN A 57 -1.26 -21.82 -24.81
CA ASN A 57 -1.75 -21.45 -26.15
C ASN A 57 -2.73 -20.27 -26.13
N PHE A 58 -3.27 -19.92 -24.96
CA PHE A 58 -4.25 -18.85 -24.79
C PHE A 58 -3.63 -17.53 -24.32
N VAL A 59 -2.33 -17.50 -24.00
CA VAL A 59 -1.64 -16.30 -23.49
C VAL A 59 -1.91 -15.04 -24.33
N PRO A 60 -1.87 -15.06 -25.67
CA PRO A 60 -2.18 -13.87 -26.47
C PRO A 60 -3.57 -13.31 -26.16
N THR A 61 -4.60 -14.15 -26.13
CA THR A 61 -5.96 -13.72 -25.83
C THR A 61 -6.13 -13.30 -24.36
N LEU A 62 -5.40 -13.95 -23.43
CA LEU A 62 -5.42 -13.56 -22.02
C LEU A 62 -4.83 -12.17 -21.79
N LEU A 63 -3.85 -11.75 -22.59
CA LEU A 63 -3.28 -10.42 -22.51
C LEU A 63 -4.26 -9.32 -22.94
N GLU A 64 -5.28 -9.66 -23.72
CA GLU A 64 -6.32 -8.72 -24.13
C GLU A 64 -7.46 -8.58 -23.10
N ASN A 65 -7.42 -9.35 -22.00
CA ASN A 65 -8.49 -9.40 -21.00
C ASN A 65 -7.99 -9.18 -19.56
N THR A 66 -8.65 -8.28 -18.81
CA THR A 66 -8.32 -7.97 -17.41
C THR A 66 -8.23 -9.21 -16.50
N HIS A 67 -9.16 -10.16 -16.65
CA HIS A 67 -9.19 -11.39 -15.87
C HIS A 67 -8.16 -12.41 -16.37
N GLY A 68 -7.95 -12.48 -17.68
CA GLY A 68 -6.88 -13.28 -18.28
C GLY A 68 -5.50 -12.85 -17.76
N VAL A 69 -5.19 -11.55 -17.79
CA VAL A 69 -3.95 -11.00 -17.21
C VAL A 69 -3.85 -11.30 -15.71
N SER A 70 -4.97 -11.31 -14.98
CA SER A 70 -4.98 -11.67 -13.55
C SER A 70 -4.60 -13.13 -13.31
N ILE A 71 -5.06 -14.06 -14.17
CA ILE A 71 -4.67 -15.47 -14.15
C ILE A 71 -3.16 -15.61 -14.43
N LEU A 72 -2.64 -14.92 -15.46
CA LEU A 72 -1.20 -14.92 -15.77
C LEU A 72 -0.38 -14.35 -14.60
N THR A 73 -0.87 -13.28 -13.97
CA THR A 73 -0.22 -12.68 -12.80
C THR A 73 -0.18 -13.64 -11.62
N ALA A 74 -1.25 -14.41 -11.38
CA ALA A 74 -1.28 -15.44 -10.35
C ALA A 74 -0.30 -16.59 -10.65
N LEU A 75 -0.19 -17.01 -11.91
CA LEU A 75 0.79 -18.00 -12.35
C LEU A 75 2.23 -17.52 -12.15
N VAL A 76 2.54 -16.25 -12.43
CA VAL A 76 3.87 -15.68 -12.17
C VAL A 76 4.13 -15.58 -10.66
N ARG A 77 3.14 -15.15 -9.88
CA ARG A 77 3.28 -14.94 -8.43
C ARG A 77 3.49 -16.23 -7.65
N TYR A 78 2.76 -17.29 -7.99
CA TYR A 78 2.74 -18.53 -7.22
C TYR A 78 3.40 -19.71 -7.93
N GLY A 79 3.63 -19.61 -9.23
CA GLY A 79 4.16 -20.71 -10.04
C GLY A 79 5.64 -20.99 -9.84
N THR A 80 6.12 -22.05 -10.49
CA THR A 80 7.54 -22.41 -10.51
C THR A 80 8.34 -21.49 -11.45
N THR A 81 9.68 -21.48 -11.34
CA THR A 81 10.54 -20.73 -12.28
C THR A 81 10.28 -21.12 -13.74
N THR A 82 10.03 -22.41 -14.02
CA THR A 82 9.60 -22.89 -15.36
C THR A 82 8.29 -22.26 -15.82
N THR A 83 7.32 -22.10 -14.91
CA THR A 83 6.04 -21.44 -15.22
C THR A 83 6.25 -19.96 -15.53
N VAL A 84 7.10 -19.28 -14.75
CA VAL A 84 7.43 -17.86 -14.97
C VAL A 84 8.09 -17.68 -16.32
N GLU A 85 9.08 -18.50 -16.65
CA GLU A 85 9.79 -18.45 -17.93
C GLU A 85 8.84 -18.72 -19.11
N LEU A 86 7.95 -19.70 -18.97
CA LEU A 86 6.91 -19.97 -19.98
C LEU A 86 6.05 -18.72 -20.21
N VAL A 87 5.52 -18.11 -19.14
CA VAL A 87 4.71 -16.90 -19.26
C VAL A 87 5.52 -15.76 -19.89
N ALA A 88 6.74 -15.51 -19.41
CA ALA A 88 7.62 -14.46 -19.94
C ALA A 88 7.88 -14.62 -21.45
N SER A 89 8.20 -15.84 -21.90
CA SER A 89 8.44 -16.13 -23.32
C SER A 89 7.20 -15.88 -24.19
N LYS A 90 6.02 -16.25 -23.68
CA LYS A 90 4.77 -16.12 -24.42
C LYS A 90 4.26 -14.68 -24.45
N VAL A 91 4.40 -13.92 -23.36
CA VAL A 91 3.95 -12.53 -23.36
C VAL A 91 4.80 -11.66 -24.27
N ALA A 92 6.13 -11.85 -24.25
CA ALA A 92 7.04 -11.12 -25.13
C ALA A 92 6.75 -11.38 -26.62
N ALA A 93 6.35 -12.61 -26.98
CA ALA A 93 5.99 -12.97 -28.35
C ALA A 93 4.59 -12.48 -28.77
N ALA A 94 3.65 -12.40 -27.83
CA ALA A 94 2.25 -12.10 -28.13
C ALA A 94 1.97 -10.62 -28.40
N ASP A 95 2.71 -9.72 -27.76
CA ASP A 95 2.57 -8.26 -27.94
C ASP A 95 3.94 -7.59 -27.85
N GLU A 96 4.79 -7.88 -28.83
CA GLU A 96 6.18 -7.43 -28.85
C GLU A 96 6.31 -5.92 -28.57
N PRO A 97 5.57 -5.01 -29.24
CA PRO A 97 5.76 -3.56 -29.03
C PRO A 97 5.53 -3.11 -27.59
N VAL A 98 4.58 -3.74 -26.87
CA VAL A 98 4.30 -3.43 -25.47
C VAL A 98 5.40 -3.98 -24.56
N TRP A 99 5.81 -5.24 -24.76
CA TRP A 99 6.79 -5.92 -23.91
C TRP A 99 8.25 -5.57 -24.24
N THR A 100 8.47 -4.85 -25.34
CA THR A 100 9.71 -4.14 -25.64
C THR A 100 9.68 -2.67 -25.28
N PHE A 101 8.55 -2.21 -24.74
CA PHE A 101 8.31 -0.84 -24.30
C PHE A 101 8.43 0.20 -25.42
N ALA A 102 8.26 -0.23 -26.67
CA ALA A 102 8.18 0.63 -27.84
C ALA A 102 6.79 1.29 -27.97
N ALA A 103 5.76 0.69 -27.39
CA ALA A 103 4.39 1.20 -27.36
C ALA A 103 3.77 1.08 -25.96
N PRO A 104 2.89 2.02 -25.56
CA PRO A 104 2.11 1.87 -24.34
C PRO A 104 1.03 0.78 -24.51
N PRO A 105 0.70 0.03 -23.44
CA PRO A 105 -0.43 -0.90 -23.48
C PRO A 105 -1.78 -0.16 -23.61
N ARG A 106 -2.81 -0.89 -24.05
CA ARG A 106 -4.20 -0.38 -24.09
C ARG A 106 -4.63 0.11 -22.71
N LYS A 107 -5.28 1.29 -22.65
CA LYS A 107 -5.58 2.04 -21.43
C LYS A 107 -6.31 1.20 -20.36
N GLU A 108 -7.24 0.36 -20.79
CA GLU A 108 -8.06 -0.49 -19.93
C GLU A 108 -7.25 -1.59 -19.24
N LEU A 109 -6.12 -2.00 -19.85
CA LEU A 109 -5.29 -3.11 -19.40
C LEU A 109 -4.02 -2.65 -18.67
N VAL A 110 -3.63 -1.38 -18.79
CA VAL A 110 -2.39 -0.81 -18.21
C VAL A 110 -2.17 -1.28 -16.77
N ARG A 111 -3.20 -1.18 -15.92
CA ARG A 111 -3.09 -1.54 -14.49
C ARG A 111 -2.75 -3.03 -14.29
N GLN A 112 -3.39 -3.93 -15.03
CA GLN A 112 -3.15 -5.36 -14.85
C GLN A 112 -1.83 -5.79 -15.50
N LEU A 113 -1.51 -5.26 -16.67
CA LEU A 113 -0.24 -5.53 -17.33
C LEU A 113 0.93 -4.99 -16.51
N SER A 114 0.78 -3.81 -15.89
CA SER A 114 1.78 -3.25 -14.96
C SER A 114 2.02 -4.18 -13.76
N ARG A 115 0.96 -4.76 -13.19
CA ARG A 115 1.08 -5.75 -12.12
C ARG A 115 1.76 -7.03 -12.58
N LEU A 116 1.44 -7.52 -13.78
CA LEU A 116 2.12 -8.67 -14.36
C LEU A 116 3.62 -8.40 -14.55
N LEU A 117 3.98 -7.25 -15.12
CA LEU A 117 5.37 -6.84 -15.28
C LEU A 117 6.08 -6.73 -13.93
N GLU A 118 5.48 -6.06 -12.94
CA GLU A 118 6.03 -5.97 -11.58
C GLU A 118 6.28 -7.35 -10.97
N ARG A 119 5.35 -8.30 -11.15
CA ARG A 119 5.51 -9.66 -10.66
C ARG A 119 6.58 -10.44 -11.41
N LEU A 120 6.76 -10.21 -12.71
CA LEU A 120 7.88 -10.79 -13.47
C LEU A 120 9.22 -10.28 -12.94
N VAL A 121 9.33 -8.99 -12.62
CA VAL A 121 10.55 -8.42 -11.99
C VAL A 121 10.77 -8.97 -10.58
N TYR A 122 9.70 -9.18 -9.80
CA TYR A 122 9.78 -9.73 -8.45
C TYR A 122 10.36 -11.16 -8.38
N ARG A 123 10.29 -11.94 -9.47
CA ARG A 123 10.77 -13.33 -9.53
C ARG A 123 12.27 -13.40 -9.77
N GLU A 124 13.04 -12.86 -8.82
CA GLU A 124 14.52 -12.88 -8.81
C GLU A 124 15.10 -14.30 -8.89
N ASP A 125 14.36 -15.30 -8.41
CA ASP A 125 14.73 -16.72 -8.47
C ASP A 125 14.65 -17.31 -9.89
N CYS A 126 14.01 -16.62 -10.85
CA CYS A 126 13.89 -17.06 -12.22
C CYS A 126 15.05 -16.55 -13.08
N SER A 127 15.98 -17.45 -13.43
CA SER A 127 17.15 -17.16 -14.26
C SER A 127 16.98 -17.50 -15.75
N GLY A 128 15.74 -17.72 -16.20
CA GLY A 128 15.40 -18.02 -17.58
C GLY A 128 15.71 -16.88 -18.55
N GLU A 129 15.92 -17.22 -19.82
CA GLU A 129 16.40 -16.28 -20.85
C GLU A 129 15.37 -15.19 -21.16
N SER A 130 14.08 -15.53 -21.20
CA SER A 130 13.01 -14.59 -21.51
C SER A 130 12.85 -13.55 -20.40
N VAL A 131 12.91 -13.98 -19.14
CA VAL A 131 12.89 -13.05 -17.99
C VAL A 131 14.12 -12.14 -18.01
N LYS A 132 15.32 -12.70 -18.22
CA LYS A 132 16.55 -11.90 -18.34
C LYS A 132 16.48 -10.88 -19.46
N ALA A 133 15.98 -11.27 -20.63
CA ALA A 133 15.82 -10.38 -21.77
C ALA A 133 14.84 -9.24 -21.47
N LEU A 134 13.71 -9.53 -20.82
CA LEU A 134 12.74 -8.52 -20.38
C LEU A 134 13.38 -7.52 -19.40
N LEU A 135 14.12 -8.01 -18.40
CA LEU A 135 14.82 -7.16 -17.44
C LEU A 135 15.89 -6.30 -18.10
N ALA A 136 16.65 -6.86 -19.05
CA ALA A 136 17.65 -6.11 -19.81
C ALA A 136 17.01 -4.98 -20.62
N ARG A 137 15.88 -5.24 -21.30
CA ARG A 137 15.12 -4.21 -22.02
C ARG A 137 14.62 -3.12 -21.07
N LEU A 138 14.07 -3.50 -19.92
CA LEU A 138 13.59 -2.54 -18.91
C LEU A 138 14.74 -1.65 -18.39
N LYS A 139 15.91 -2.24 -18.10
CA LYS A 139 17.11 -1.50 -17.65
C LYS A 139 17.65 -0.52 -18.69
N ALA A 140 17.52 -0.87 -19.98
CA ALA A 140 17.99 -0.06 -21.10
C ALA A 140 17.11 1.17 -21.38
N LEU A 141 15.91 1.25 -20.81
CA LEU A 141 15.04 2.41 -20.98
C LEU A 141 15.61 3.67 -20.31
N LYS A 142 15.30 4.82 -20.92
CA LYS A 142 15.56 6.13 -20.31
C LYS A 142 14.82 6.24 -18.98
N LYS A 143 15.47 6.82 -17.97
CA LYS A 143 14.89 6.95 -16.62
C LYS A 143 13.60 7.77 -16.60
N THR A 144 13.49 8.76 -17.48
CA THR A 144 12.25 9.53 -17.68
C THR A 144 11.09 8.66 -18.15
N ALA A 145 11.31 7.79 -19.14
CA ALA A 145 10.29 6.88 -19.66
C ALA A 145 9.83 5.88 -18.58
N LEU A 146 10.78 5.35 -17.79
CA LEU A 146 10.50 4.44 -16.68
C LEU A 146 9.57 5.05 -15.63
N LEU A 147 9.76 6.35 -15.34
CA LEU A 147 9.09 7.08 -14.25
C LEU A 147 7.95 7.99 -14.68
N THR A 148 7.56 7.99 -15.95
CA THR A 148 6.35 8.68 -16.45
C THR A 148 5.29 7.70 -16.97
N SER A 149 5.62 6.42 -17.13
CA SER A 149 4.69 5.41 -17.63
C SER A 149 4.04 4.62 -16.50
N SER A 150 2.70 4.68 -16.44
CA SER A 150 1.88 3.88 -15.52
C SER A 150 2.08 2.36 -15.69
N PHE A 151 2.62 1.92 -16.84
CA PHE A 151 2.94 0.52 -17.07
C PHE A 151 4.24 0.11 -16.36
N THR A 152 5.31 0.90 -16.50
CA THR A 152 6.67 0.54 -16.03
C THR A 152 6.99 0.99 -14.62
N LEU A 153 6.29 1.99 -14.06
CA LEU A 153 6.61 2.55 -12.75
C LEU A 153 6.73 1.46 -11.66
N PRO A 154 5.70 0.64 -11.38
CA PRO A 154 5.79 -0.34 -10.29
C PRO A 154 6.92 -1.36 -10.47
N ALA A 155 7.16 -1.78 -11.71
CA ALA A 155 8.26 -2.67 -12.07
C ALA A 155 9.64 -2.01 -11.88
N THR A 156 9.74 -0.70 -12.12
CA THR A 156 10.96 0.09 -11.89
C THR A 156 11.30 0.15 -10.40
N ALA A 157 10.31 0.37 -9.53
CA ALA A 157 10.51 0.31 -8.07
C ALA A 157 10.98 -1.08 -7.64
N ARG A 158 10.37 -2.14 -8.18
CA ARG A 158 10.78 -3.51 -7.88
C ARG A 158 12.22 -3.75 -8.32
N LEU A 159 12.58 -3.32 -9.52
CA LEU A 159 13.93 -3.50 -10.06
C LEU A 159 14.98 -2.77 -9.21
N ALA A 160 14.72 -1.53 -8.80
CA ALA A 160 15.61 -0.77 -7.92
C ALA A 160 15.79 -1.42 -6.54
N ARG A 161 14.91 -2.32 -6.13
CA ARG A 161 15.08 -3.04 -4.85
C ARG A 161 15.94 -4.28 -4.95
N VAL A 162 15.98 -4.89 -6.12
CA VAL A 162 16.63 -6.19 -6.34
C VAL A 162 17.97 -6.04 -7.06
N ASP A 163 18.18 -4.89 -7.71
CA ASP A 163 19.39 -4.54 -8.42
C ASP A 163 19.96 -3.21 -7.91
N GLY A 164 21.01 -3.31 -7.07
CA GLY A 164 21.64 -2.15 -6.44
C GLY A 164 22.37 -1.22 -7.42
N GLU A 165 22.90 -1.74 -8.53
CA GLU A 165 23.55 -0.91 -9.55
C GLU A 165 22.52 -0.06 -10.30
N PHE A 166 21.42 -0.70 -10.70
CA PHE A 166 20.29 0.01 -11.29
C PHE A 166 19.71 1.05 -10.33
N ALA A 167 19.57 0.70 -9.04
CA ALA A 167 19.09 1.60 -8.00
C ALA A 167 19.98 2.84 -7.86
N ALA A 168 21.30 2.64 -7.72
CA ALA A 168 22.27 3.73 -7.60
C ALA A 168 22.21 4.66 -8.82
N SER A 169 22.15 4.09 -10.04
CA SER A 169 21.99 4.83 -11.28
C SER A 169 20.69 5.63 -11.33
N LEU A 170 19.57 5.03 -10.90
CA LEU A 170 18.26 5.68 -10.87
C LEU A 170 18.22 6.82 -9.85
N PHE A 171 18.69 6.58 -8.63
CA PHE A 171 18.60 7.52 -7.51
C PHE A 171 19.49 8.75 -7.70
N ALA A 172 20.61 8.61 -8.41
CA ALA A 172 21.50 9.71 -8.76
C ALA A 172 20.96 10.59 -9.92
N SER A 173 19.96 10.14 -10.68
CA SER A 173 19.47 10.85 -11.86
C SER A 173 18.49 11.97 -11.50
N SER A 174 18.83 13.22 -11.85
CA SER A 174 17.93 14.37 -11.72
C SER A 174 16.72 14.27 -12.65
N GLU A 175 16.89 13.70 -13.84
CA GLU A 175 15.79 13.45 -14.78
C GLU A 175 14.77 12.45 -14.19
N ALA A 176 15.26 11.42 -13.51
CA ALA A 176 14.43 10.46 -12.81
C ALA A 176 13.64 11.14 -11.67
N GLN A 177 14.30 11.98 -10.88
CA GLN A 177 13.66 12.74 -9.80
C GLN A 177 12.54 13.64 -10.33
N LYS A 178 12.79 14.37 -11.43
CA LYS A 178 11.78 15.22 -12.07
C LYS A 178 10.59 14.40 -12.59
N ALA A 179 10.86 13.30 -13.29
CA ALA A 179 9.82 12.41 -13.82
C ALA A 179 8.94 11.79 -12.72
N LEU A 180 9.54 11.37 -11.60
CA LEU A 180 8.78 10.89 -10.44
C LEU A 180 7.90 12.00 -9.85
N ALA A 181 8.42 13.22 -9.74
CA ALA A 181 7.67 14.35 -9.21
C ALA A 181 6.43 14.65 -10.06
N GLU A 182 6.58 14.68 -11.39
CA GLU A 182 5.48 14.83 -12.34
C GLU A 182 4.46 13.70 -12.17
N SER A 183 4.92 12.45 -12.06
CA SER A 183 4.04 11.30 -11.86
C SER A 183 3.24 11.35 -10.55
N CYS A 184 3.80 11.94 -9.49
CA CYS A 184 3.12 12.15 -8.21
C CYS A 184 2.11 13.29 -8.22
N GLN A 185 2.08 14.12 -9.26
CA GLN A 185 1.20 15.28 -9.42
C GLN A 185 0.12 15.06 -10.49
N ASP A 186 0.40 14.26 -11.52
CA ASP A 186 -0.51 13.97 -12.61
C ASP A 186 -1.56 12.90 -12.22
N ALA A 187 -2.84 13.20 -12.48
CA ALA A 187 -3.96 12.29 -12.22
C ALA A 187 -3.90 11.00 -13.06
N ALA A 188 -3.27 11.03 -14.24
CA ALA A 188 -3.14 9.87 -15.12
C ALA A 188 -2.15 8.81 -14.58
N THR A 189 -1.17 9.24 -13.79
CA THR A 189 -0.03 8.41 -13.33
C THR A 189 0.02 8.23 -11.82
N VAL A 190 -0.71 9.04 -11.04
CA VAL A 190 -0.64 9.03 -9.57
C VAL A 190 -0.85 7.63 -8.98
N ALA A 191 -1.80 6.85 -9.49
CA ALA A 191 -2.05 5.50 -8.97
C ALA A 191 -0.84 4.57 -9.19
N ALA A 192 -0.10 4.72 -10.29
CA ALA A 192 1.13 3.97 -10.53
C ALA A 192 2.30 4.52 -9.68
N ALA A 193 2.34 5.83 -9.43
CA ALA A 193 3.31 6.45 -8.53
C ALA A 193 3.13 5.98 -7.08
N GLU A 194 1.89 5.83 -6.62
CA GLU A 194 1.58 5.23 -5.33
C GLU A 194 2.08 3.77 -5.26
N GLU A 195 1.81 2.96 -6.27
CA GLU A 195 2.31 1.58 -6.31
C GLU A 195 3.85 1.53 -6.37
N PHE A 196 4.49 2.43 -7.13
CA PHE A 196 5.95 2.59 -7.15
C PHE A 196 6.49 2.83 -5.74
N LEU A 197 5.96 3.83 -5.03
CA LEU A 197 6.42 4.19 -3.68
C LEU A 197 6.12 3.07 -2.67
N ARG A 198 4.97 2.40 -2.80
CA ARG A 198 4.60 1.26 -1.96
C ARG A 198 5.56 0.10 -2.14
N VAL A 199 5.89 -0.23 -3.39
CA VAL A 199 6.85 -1.30 -3.72
C VAL A 199 8.24 -0.94 -3.25
N LEU A 200 8.67 0.32 -3.45
CA LEU A 200 9.99 0.81 -3.07
C LEU A 200 10.24 0.70 -1.55
N PHE A 201 9.20 0.93 -0.74
CA PHE A 201 9.27 0.86 0.72
C PHE A 201 8.66 -0.43 1.32
N GLU A 202 8.33 -1.43 0.52
CA GLU A 202 7.78 -2.71 1.01
C GLU A 202 8.90 -3.51 1.72
N LYS A 203 8.78 -3.75 3.03
CA LYS A 203 9.82 -4.27 3.97
C LYS A 203 10.74 -3.17 4.50
N SER A 204 10.74 -3.07 5.83
CA SER A 204 11.27 -2.01 6.70
C SER A 204 12.80 -1.81 6.72
N THR A 205 13.55 -2.38 5.78
CA THR A 205 14.98 -2.03 5.65
C THR A 205 15.07 -0.67 4.97
N GLY A 206 15.20 0.36 5.80
CA GLY A 206 15.37 1.75 5.40
C GLY A 206 16.59 1.93 4.51
N ASP A 207 16.37 1.84 3.20
CA ASP A 207 17.33 2.35 2.24
C ASP A 207 17.23 3.87 2.25
N ALA A 208 18.15 4.50 3.00
CA ALA A 208 18.27 5.95 3.07
C ALA A 208 18.39 6.58 1.67
N ALA A 209 19.00 5.88 0.71
CA ALA A 209 19.13 6.36 -0.66
C ALA A 209 17.78 6.45 -1.37
N ALA A 210 16.90 5.47 -1.19
CA ALA A 210 15.54 5.50 -1.73
C ALA A 210 14.72 6.64 -1.10
N GLY A 211 14.82 6.83 0.22
CA GLY A 211 14.18 7.95 0.92
C GLY A 211 14.66 9.31 0.44
N ASP A 212 15.97 9.47 0.24
CA ASP A 212 16.57 10.69 -0.28
C ASP A 212 16.23 10.96 -1.74
N PHE A 213 16.17 9.92 -2.57
CA PHE A 213 15.70 10.04 -3.96
C PHE A 213 14.27 10.57 -4.02
N VAL A 214 13.35 9.97 -3.25
CA VAL A 214 11.95 10.42 -3.19
C VAL A 214 11.87 11.85 -2.63
N TRP A 215 12.64 12.18 -1.59
CA TRP A 215 12.69 13.56 -1.09
C TRP A 215 13.15 14.54 -2.17
N LYS A 216 14.24 14.25 -2.87
CA LYS A 216 14.78 15.14 -3.93
C LYS A 216 13.76 15.36 -5.05
N ALA A 217 13.01 14.32 -5.42
CA ALA A 217 11.91 14.43 -6.37
C ALA A 217 10.81 15.38 -5.86
N LEU A 218 10.35 15.21 -4.63
CA LEU A 218 9.18 15.93 -4.12
C LEU A 218 9.51 17.32 -3.54
N ALA A 219 10.73 17.55 -3.06
CA ALA A 219 11.12 18.76 -2.34
C ALA A 219 10.73 20.07 -3.04
N PRO A 220 10.88 20.23 -4.38
CA PRO A 220 10.42 21.43 -5.08
C PRO A 220 8.92 21.70 -4.92
N SER A 221 8.11 20.64 -4.97
CA SER A 221 6.64 20.68 -4.82
C SER A 221 6.15 20.72 -3.39
N MET A 222 7.04 20.49 -2.42
CA MET A 222 6.75 20.58 -1.00
C MET A 222 7.08 21.97 -0.41
N LYS A 223 7.64 22.90 -1.20
CA LYS A 223 7.91 24.28 -0.75
C LYS A 223 6.60 25.03 -0.50
N ALA A 224 6.62 25.96 0.46
CA ALA A 224 5.50 26.84 0.77
C ALA A 224 5.00 27.68 -0.43
N SER A 225 5.91 27.99 -1.37
CA SER A 225 5.62 28.77 -2.58
C SER A 225 5.20 27.92 -3.79
N ALA A 226 5.09 26.59 -3.64
CA ALA A 226 4.72 25.73 -4.74
C ALA A 226 3.23 25.89 -5.09
N THR A 227 2.91 25.93 -6.38
CA THR A 227 1.52 26.02 -6.87
C THR A 227 0.90 24.65 -7.10
N VAL A 228 1.73 23.61 -7.24
CA VAL A 228 1.33 22.23 -7.47
C VAL A 228 2.01 21.35 -6.44
N HIS A 229 1.20 20.70 -5.61
CA HIS A 229 1.66 19.77 -4.58
C HIS A 229 1.48 18.32 -5.01
N PRO A 230 2.21 17.37 -4.41
CA PRO A 230 1.95 15.94 -4.61
C PRO A 230 0.49 15.61 -4.26
N ARG A 231 -0.10 14.67 -5.01
CA ARG A 231 -1.47 14.25 -4.77
C ARG A 231 -1.63 13.66 -3.37
N GLU A 232 -2.82 13.85 -2.79
CA GLU A 232 -3.14 13.45 -1.42
C GLU A 232 -2.82 11.97 -1.13
N ALA A 233 -3.14 11.07 -2.05
CA ALA A 233 -2.89 9.64 -1.86
C ALA A 233 -1.38 9.29 -1.81
N VAL A 234 -0.53 10.05 -2.52
CA VAL A 234 0.93 9.95 -2.39
C VAL A 234 1.38 10.44 -1.02
N LEU A 235 0.87 11.58 -0.55
CA LEU A 235 1.18 12.11 0.78
C LEU A 235 0.75 11.14 1.89
N ALA A 236 -0.44 10.54 1.77
CA ALA A 236 -0.96 9.55 2.72
C ALA A 236 -0.10 8.29 2.77
N LEU A 237 0.29 7.76 1.62
CA LEU A 237 1.16 6.59 1.53
C LEU A 237 2.52 6.86 2.20
N LEU A 238 3.14 8.00 1.90
CA LEU A 238 4.44 8.35 2.47
C LEU A 238 4.34 8.63 3.98
N ALA A 239 3.31 9.35 4.43
CA ALA A 239 3.08 9.57 5.85
C ALA A 239 2.95 8.25 6.61
N ALA A 240 2.28 7.23 6.04
CA ALA A 240 2.09 5.93 6.67
C ALA A 240 3.30 4.99 6.58
N HIS A 241 4.07 5.02 5.48
CA HIS A 241 5.05 3.97 5.17
C HIS A 241 6.48 4.44 4.86
N ALA A 242 6.72 5.73 4.62
CA ALA A 242 8.07 6.23 4.29
C ALA A 242 9.06 6.06 5.46
N PRO A 243 10.38 5.99 5.20
CA PRO A 243 11.40 6.01 6.26
C PRO A 243 11.28 7.26 7.15
N ALA A 244 11.66 7.15 8.43
CA ALA A 244 11.53 8.24 9.42
C ALA A 244 12.18 9.57 8.97
N GLN A 245 13.36 9.51 8.34
CA GLN A 245 14.03 10.69 7.80
C GLN A 245 13.18 11.43 6.74
N LEU A 246 12.51 10.69 5.85
CA LEU A 246 11.61 11.27 4.86
C LEU A 246 10.35 11.82 5.53
N VAL A 247 9.80 11.12 6.52
CA VAL A 247 8.67 11.60 7.33
C VAL A 247 9.00 12.95 7.99
N ASN A 248 10.17 13.09 8.61
CA ASN A 248 10.60 14.35 9.23
C ASN A 248 10.70 15.49 8.22
N LYS A 249 11.32 15.23 7.06
CA LYS A 249 11.44 16.23 5.98
C LYS A 249 10.06 16.66 5.47
N MET A 250 9.13 15.72 5.32
CA MET A 250 7.75 16.02 4.93
C MET A 250 7.01 16.82 6.01
N ALA A 251 7.17 16.47 7.28
CA ALA A 251 6.53 17.18 8.40
C ALA A 251 7.03 18.63 8.49
N ASP A 252 8.34 18.86 8.37
CA ASP A 252 8.91 20.22 8.42
C ASP A 252 8.48 21.07 7.22
N ALA A 253 8.36 20.47 6.03
CA ALA A 253 7.88 21.17 4.85
C ALA A 253 6.38 21.50 4.92
N LEU A 254 5.55 20.55 5.37
CA LEU A 254 4.11 20.76 5.52
C LEU A 254 3.81 21.81 6.60
N ALA A 255 4.61 21.87 7.67
CA ALA A 255 4.50 22.91 8.69
C ALA A 255 4.73 24.34 8.15
N GLN A 256 5.39 24.47 6.99
CA GLN A 256 5.64 25.76 6.34
C GLN A 256 4.55 26.14 5.33
N TRP A 257 3.59 25.25 5.05
CA TRP A 257 2.53 25.56 4.10
C TRP A 257 1.58 26.61 4.69
N PRO A 258 1.27 27.70 3.95
CA PRO A 258 0.33 28.72 4.43
C PRO A 258 -1.06 28.14 4.74
N THR A 259 -1.43 27.05 4.06
CA THR A 259 -2.72 26.37 4.19
C THR A 259 -2.66 25.15 5.12
N ALA A 260 -1.59 24.96 5.90
CA ALA A 260 -1.42 23.77 6.76
C ALA A 260 -2.61 23.57 7.71
N HIS A 261 -3.11 24.66 8.29
CA HIS A 261 -4.33 24.66 9.11
C HIS A 261 -5.56 24.24 8.29
N ASP A 262 -5.79 24.87 7.15
CA ASP A 262 -7.00 24.65 6.34
C ASP A 262 -7.07 23.24 5.75
N MET A 263 -5.91 22.60 5.53
CA MET A 263 -5.86 21.19 5.13
C MET A 263 -6.55 20.29 6.16
N CYS A 264 -6.48 20.61 7.44
CA CYS A 264 -7.16 19.88 8.50
C CYS A 264 -8.69 20.06 8.48
N ALA A 265 -9.28 20.74 7.49
CA ALA A 265 -10.74 20.66 7.25
C ALA A 265 -11.16 19.35 6.56
N ARG A 266 -10.22 18.58 6.00
CA ARG A 266 -10.50 17.33 5.25
C ARG A 266 -10.00 16.12 6.02
N ASP A 267 -10.86 15.10 6.18
CA ASP A 267 -10.55 13.87 6.92
C ASP A 267 -9.24 13.19 6.45
N ALA A 268 -9.03 13.09 5.13
CA ALA A 268 -7.83 12.47 4.58
C ALA A 268 -6.53 13.24 4.95
N CYS A 269 -6.59 14.57 4.96
CA CYS A 269 -5.47 15.41 5.37
C CYS A 269 -5.20 15.34 6.88
N MET A 270 -6.25 15.24 7.71
CA MET A 270 -6.07 14.98 9.14
C MET A 270 -5.34 13.65 9.38
N HIS A 271 -5.68 12.59 8.63
CA HIS A 271 -4.97 11.32 8.70
C HIS A 271 -3.50 11.42 8.26
N ILE A 272 -3.20 12.20 7.22
CA ILE A 272 -1.82 12.49 6.81
C ILE A 272 -1.04 13.13 7.95
N VAL A 273 -1.57 14.22 8.53
CA VAL A 273 -0.93 14.95 9.62
C VAL A 273 -0.75 14.06 10.85
N ALA A 274 -1.77 13.26 11.20
CA ALA A 274 -1.71 12.33 12.32
C ALA A 274 -0.55 11.33 12.16
N HIS A 275 -0.46 10.67 10.99
CA HIS A 275 0.63 9.73 10.70
C HIS A 275 2.01 10.40 10.71
N LEU A 276 2.13 11.63 10.18
CA LEU A 276 3.39 12.38 10.27
C LEU A 276 3.78 12.66 11.72
N LEU A 277 2.84 13.12 12.56
CA LEU A 277 3.11 13.41 13.97
C LEU A 277 3.50 12.18 14.80
N GLU A 278 2.82 11.05 14.58
CA GLU A 278 3.11 9.78 15.25
C GLU A 278 4.51 9.25 14.92
N ARG A 279 4.93 9.43 13.66
CA ARG A 279 6.17 8.83 13.12
C ARG A 279 7.35 9.80 13.03
N CYS A 280 7.13 11.11 13.22
CA CYS A 280 8.18 12.12 13.22
C CYS A 280 9.05 11.95 14.47
N ASP A 281 10.30 11.51 14.33
CA ASP A 281 11.19 11.30 15.48
C ASP A 281 11.72 12.61 16.08
N ALA A 282 11.76 13.70 15.30
CA ALA A 282 12.29 14.99 15.69
C ALA A 282 11.20 15.87 16.35
N ASP A 283 11.20 15.94 17.68
CA ASP A 283 10.24 16.72 18.47
C ASP A 283 10.13 18.18 18.02
N GLN A 284 11.23 18.84 17.68
CA GLN A 284 11.20 20.22 17.20
C GLN A 284 10.38 20.37 15.91
N ILE A 285 10.54 19.43 14.97
CA ILE A 285 9.80 19.43 13.70
C ILE A 285 8.33 19.13 13.96
N GLY A 286 8.03 18.12 14.78
CA GLY A 286 6.67 17.80 15.17
C GLY A 286 5.97 18.98 15.85
N ASN A 287 6.63 19.67 16.78
CA ASN A 287 6.10 20.86 17.45
C ASN A 287 5.78 21.99 16.46
N LYS A 288 6.63 22.23 15.44
CA LYS A 288 6.32 23.20 14.37
C LYS A 288 5.06 22.81 13.61
N LEU A 289 4.91 21.53 13.27
CA LEU A 289 3.73 21.03 12.57
C LEU A 289 2.47 21.18 13.42
N VAL A 290 2.52 20.81 14.71
CA VAL A 290 1.42 21.04 15.66
C VAL A 290 1.01 22.51 15.70
N ALA A 291 1.98 23.41 15.78
CA ALA A 291 1.74 24.84 15.74
C ALA A 291 1.14 25.27 14.38
N ALA A 292 1.55 24.70 13.26
CA ALA A 292 1.00 25.07 11.95
C ALA A 292 -0.47 24.65 11.79
N VAL A 293 -0.87 23.50 12.36
CA VAL A 293 -2.20 22.90 12.12
C VAL A 293 -3.25 23.21 13.20
N VAL A 294 -2.84 23.59 14.41
CA VAL A 294 -3.78 23.98 15.49
C VAL A 294 -3.60 25.47 15.76
N THR A 295 -4.60 26.28 15.42
CA THR A 295 -4.50 27.74 15.52
C THR A 295 -5.31 28.32 16.68
N ALA A 296 -6.43 27.69 17.05
CA ALA A 296 -7.35 28.18 18.07
C ALA A 296 -7.93 27.05 18.93
N GLU A 297 -8.49 27.40 20.10
CA GLU A 297 -9.16 26.42 20.97
C GLU A 297 -10.43 25.86 20.30
N ALA A 298 -11.06 26.63 19.42
CA ALA A 298 -12.22 26.20 18.63
C ALA A 298 -11.92 24.95 17.80
N ASP A 299 -10.70 24.81 17.29
CA ASP A 299 -10.26 23.65 16.49
C ASP A 299 -10.37 22.36 17.34
N MET A 300 -9.82 22.41 18.56
CA MET A 300 -9.84 21.31 19.51
C MET A 300 -11.27 20.95 19.93
N ALA A 301 -12.12 21.94 20.18
CA ALA A 301 -13.52 21.71 20.54
C ALA A 301 -14.29 21.04 19.39
N ALA A 302 -14.12 21.53 18.16
CA ALA A 302 -14.75 20.97 16.97
C ALA A 302 -14.32 19.52 16.72
N TRP A 303 -13.01 19.24 16.79
CA TRP A 303 -12.47 17.88 16.59
C TRP A 303 -12.91 16.90 17.68
N MET A 304 -13.03 17.36 18.93
CA MET A 304 -13.51 16.53 20.04
C MET A 304 -15.00 16.19 19.94
N ALA A 305 -15.80 17.07 19.33
CA ALA A 305 -17.23 16.86 19.08
C ALA A 305 -17.50 15.99 17.84
N ALA A 306 -16.52 15.87 16.95
CA ALA A 306 -16.66 15.11 15.72
C ALA A 306 -16.78 13.59 15.97
N ARG A 307 -17.64 12.96 15.17
CA ARG A 307 -17.90 11.49 15.24
C ARG A 307 -17.06 10.68 14.26
N SER A 308 -16.37 11.31 13.31
CA SER A 308 -15.51 10.64 12.34
C SER A 308 -14.17 10.21 12.98
N ALA A 309 -13.53 9.21 12.39
CA ALA A 309 -12.26 8.66 12.90
C ALA A 309 -11.07 9.61 12.68
N ALA A 310 -11.12 10.49 11.68
CA ALA A 310 -9.98 11.34 11.32
C ALA A 310 -9.64 12.41 12.36
N PRO A 311 -10.59 13.20 12.89
CA PRO A 311 -10.33 14.12 14.00
C PRO A 311 -9.82 13.38 15.24
N GLN A 312 -10.37 12.19 15.52
CA GLN A 312 -9.95 11.37 16.66
C GLN A 312 -8.52 10.85 16.49
N HIS A 313 -8.13 10.45 15.28
CA HIS A 313 -6.76 10.05 14.95
C HIS A 313 -5.79 11.22 15.15
N LEU A 314 -6.11 12.41 14.65
CA LEU A 314 -5.28 13.60 14.81
C LEU A 314 -5.10 13.96 16.30
N LEU A 315 -6.18 13.96 17.07
CA LEU A 315 -6.12 14.21 18.52
C LEU A 315 -5.31 13.13 19.26
N ALA A 316 -5.43 11.87 18.86
CA ALA A 316 -4.62 10.77 19.41
C ALA A 316 -3.13 10.95 19.08
N ALA A 317 -2.80 11.39 17.86
CA ALA A 317 -1.45 11.71 17.43
C ALA A 317 -0.85 12.90 18.22
N LEU A 318 -1.65 13.93 18.50
CA LEU A 318 -1.24 15.04 19.38
C LEU A 318 -0.97 14.56 20.81
N ALA A 319 -1.65 13.51 21.25
CA ALA A 319 -1.44 12.84 22.55
C ALA A 319 -0.28 11.82 22.53
N SER A 320 0.41 11.63 21.41
CA SER A 320 1.48 10.63 21.28
C SER A 320 2.76 11.04 22.01
N ARG A 321 3.02 12.36 22.14
CA ARG A 321 4.22 12.91 22.78
C ARG A 321 3.89 14.04 23.76
N PRO A 322 4.56 14.10 24.93
CA PRO A 322 4.36 15.21 25.87
C PRO A 322 4.71 16.59 25.29
N SER A 323 5.72 16.67 24.43
CA SER A 323 6.17 17.92 23.80
C SER A 323 5.10 18.57 22.93
N TYR A 324 4.26 17.77 22.25
CA TYR A 324 3.12 18.27 21.47
C TYR A 324 2.05 18.88 22.36
N ALA A 325 1.71 18.22 23.47
CA ALA A 325 0.76 18.76 24.44
C ALA A 325 1.25 20.07 25.07
N GLN A 326 2.54 20.17 25.40
CA GLN A 326 3.15 21.42 25.90
C GLN A 326 3.12 22.54 24.86
N THR A 327 3.36 22.21 23.58
CA THR A 327 3.29 23.19 22.48
C THR A 327 1.87 23.72 22.32
N LEU A 328 0.85 22.85 22.43
CA LEU A 328 -0.55 23.26 22.42
C LEU A 328 -0.92 24.12 23.62
N GLU A 329 -0.49 23.76 24.82
CA GLU A 329 -0.76 24.53 26.03
C GLU A 329 -0.18 25.95 25.93
N LYS A 330 1.06 26.09 25.46
CA LYS A 330 1.68 27.39 25.21
C LYS A 330 0.90 28.23 24.19
N ARG A 331 0.30 27.58 23.19
CA ARG A 331 -0.40 28.25 22.10
C ARG A 331 -1.84 28.63 22.47
N LEU A 332 -2.54 27.74 23.16
CA LEU A 332 -3.95 27.89 23.50
C LEU A 332 -4.17 28.51 24.89
N GLY A 333 -3.11 28.64 25.70
CA GLY A 333 -3.16 29.22 27.04
C GLY A 333 -3.84 28.33 28.09
N SER A 334 -4.19 27.09 27.75
CA SER A 334 -4.87 26.15 28.65
C SER A 334 -4.37 24.71 28.51
N PRO A 335 -4.29 23.93 29.61
CA PRO A 335 -3.83 22.55 29.57
C PRO A 335 -4.74 21.65 28.73
N GLN A 336 -4.18 20.97 27.71
CA GLN A 336 -4.94 20.08 26.83
C GLN A 336 -4.80 18.59 27.16
N THR A 337 -3.91 18.23 28.10
CA THR A 337 -3.48 16.85 28.37
C THR A 337 -4.64 15.89 28.66
N GLN A 338 -5.63 16.30 29.47
CA GLN A 338 -6.79 15.46 29.77
C GLN A 338 -7.67 15.21 28.54
N ARG A 339 -7.94 16.27 27.75
CA ARG A 339 -8.75 16.18 26.52
C ARG A 339 -8.08 15.26 25.49
N LEU A 340 -6.78 15.43 25.28
CA LEU A 340 -5.95 14.61 24.39
C LEU A 340 -5.91 13.14 24.82
N THR A 341 -5.76 12.88 26.12
CA THR A 341 -5.78 11.51 26.67
C THR A 341 -7.13 10.83 26.43
N ALA A 342 -8.23 11.55 26.67
CA ALA A 342 -9.57 11.02 26.38
C ALA A 342 -9.78 10.74 24.89
N ALA A 343 -9.28 11.61 24.01
CA ALA A 343 -9.34 11.40 22.56
C ALA A 343 -8.55 10.17 22.12
N LYS A 344 -7.34 9.97 22.65
CA LYS A 344 -6.50 8.79 22.40
C LYS A 344 -7.21 7.49 22.77
N VAL A 345 -7.89 7.46 23.91
CA VAL A 345 -8.68 6.31 24.36
C VAL A 345 -9.86 6.06 23.41
N ARG A 346 -10.60 7.10 23.03
CA ARG A 346 -11.72 6.98 22.07
C ARG A 346 -11.26 6.44 20.72
N PHE A 347 -10.17 6.99 20.18
CA PHE A 347 -9.60 6.54 18.92
C PHE A 347 -9.20 5.06 18.99
N THR A 348 -8.46 4.66 20.03
CA THR A 348 -8.05 3.27 20.26
C THR A 348 -9.25 2.34 20.30
N ASN A 349 -10.29 2.68 21.07
CA ASN A 349 -11.50 1.86 21.18
C ASN A 349 -12.28 1.78 19.85
N SER A 350 -12.29 2.86 19.05
CA SER A 350 -13.00 2.91 17.77
C SER A 350 -12.28 2.14 16.65
N THR A 351 -10.95 2.03 16.73
CA THR A 351 -10.10 1.38 15.72
C THR A 351 -9.66 -0.03 16.10
N GLN A 352 -9.99 -0.48 17.32
CA GLN A 352 -9.68 -1.82 17.77
C GLN A 352 -10.36 -2.88 16.89
N PRO A 353 -9.63 -3.90 16.41
CA PRO A 353 -10.23 -4.99 15.64
C PRO A 353 -11.36 -5.67 16.45
N LYS A 354 -12.51 -5.92 15.81
CA LYS A 354 -13.70 -6.52 16.46
C LYS A 354 -13.39 -7.83 17.19
N ALA A 355 -12.49 -8.64 16.64
CA ALA A 355 -12.03 -9.88 17.25
C ALA A 355 -11.33 -9.63 18.61
N THR A 356 -10.45 -8.63 18.68
CA THR A 356 -9.73 -8.24 19.90
C THR A 356 -10.68 -7.63 20.94
N ALA A 357 -11.63 -6.79 20.51
CA ALA A 357 -12.67 -6.23 21.38
C ALA A 357 -13.56 -7.34 21.96
N THR A 358 -13.92 -8.34 21.15
CA THR A 358 -14.70 -9.51 21.60
C THR A 358 -13.91 -10.37 22.57
N GLN A 359 -12.62 -10.59 22.33
CA GLN A 359 -11.74 -11.33 23.24
C GLN A 359 -11.64 -10.64 24.60
N GLN A 360 -11.46 -9.32 24.64
CA GLN A 360 -11.42 -8.55 25.89
C GLN A 360 -12.76 -8.60 26.64
N ALA A 361 -13.89 -8.44 25.93
CA ALA A 361 -15.21 -8.55 26.54
C ALA A 361 -15.47 -9.95 27.14
N ILE A 362 -14.99 -11.02 26.47
CA ILE A 362 -15.05 -12.39 27.00
C ILE A 362 -14.17 -12.52 28.25
N GLN A 363 -12.94 -12.00 28.22
CA GLN A 363 -12.03 -12.04 29.36
C GLN A 363 -12.57 -11.25 30.56
N GLU A 364 -13.20 -10.10 30.36
CA GLU A 364 -13.86 -9.35 31.43
C GLU A 364 -15.06 -10.10 32.01
N LYS A 365 -15.88 -10.75 31.17
CA LYS A 365 -16.97 -11.63 31.64
C LYS A 365 -16.43 -12.81 32.45
N LEU A 366 -15.35 -13.44 32.01
CA LEU A 366 -14.69 -14.53 32.74
C LEU A 366 -14.14 -14.07 34.09
N LYS A 367 -13.49 -12.90 34.15
CA LYS A 367 -13.01 -12.30 35.41
C LYS A 367 -14.16 -11.99 36.37
N LYS A 368 -15.29 -11.48 35.87
CA LYS A 368 -16.50 -11.25 36.69
C LYS A 368 -17.08 -12.55 37.23
N LEU A 369 -17.13 -13.61 36.42
CA LEU A 369 -17.59 -14.94 36.86
C LEU A 369 -16.65 -15.55 37.92
N GLN A 370 -15.34 -15.37 37.78
CA GLN A 370 -14.35 -15.81 38.77
C GLN A 370 -14.39 -14.99 40.06
N GLY A 371 -14.66 -13.68 39.98
CA GLY A 371 -14.84 -12.81 41.16
C GLY A 371 -16.14 -13.06 41.91
N SER A 372 -17.20 -13.51 41.23
CA SER A 372 -18.50 -13.84 41.84
C SER A 372 -18.54 -15.24 42.48
N ALA A 373 -17.62 -16.14 42.16
CA ALA A 373 -17.54 -17.46 42.77
C ALA A 373 -16.99 -17.45 44.22
N GLY A 374 -16.37 -16.34 44.65
CA GLY A 374 -15.78 -16.19 45.99
C GLY A 374 -16.69 -15.58 47.06
N ALA A 375 -17.88 -15.10 46.71
CA ALA A 375 -18.81 -14.42 47.65
C ALA A 375 -19.95 -15.33 48.16
N GLY A 376 -19.79 -16.65 48.04
CA GLY A 376 -20.83 -17.65 48.36
C GLY A 376 -20.50 -18.62 49.49
N SER A 377 -19.46 -18.39 50.30
CA SER A 377 -19.10 -19.27 51.42
C SER A 377 -18.93 -18.50 52.73
N LYS A 378 -20.05 -18.06 53.31
CA LYS A 378 -20.22 -17.76 54.75
C LYS A 378 -21.70 -17.43 55.02
N ARG A 379 -22.55 -18.45 55.01
CA ARG A 379 -23.85 -18.49 55.71
C ARG A 379 -24.47 -19.89 55.55
N ALA A 380 -23.95 -20.83 56.32
CA ALA A 380 -24.66 -22.03 56.71
C ALA A 380 -23.99 -22.59 57.97
N ARG A 381 -24.80 -22.82 59.01
CA ARG A 381 -24.48 -23.26 60.38
C ARG A 381 -23.96 -22.17 61.32
N ASP A 382 -24.91 -21.53 62.01
CA ASP A 382 -25.19 -21.89 63.40
C ASP A 382 -26.61 -21.42 63.76
N GLU A 383 -27.55 -22.37 63.77
CA GLU A 383 -28.82 -22.32 64.49
C GLU A 383 -29.36 -23.75 64.53
N ALA A 384 -29.06 -24.49 65.60
CA ALA A 384 -29.94 -25.48 66.23
C ALA A 384 -29.27 -26.09 67.48
N ALA A 385 -29.88 -25.77 68.63
CA ALA A 385 -29.90 -26.50 69.91
C ALA A 385 -28.59 -26.64 70.71
#